data_AF-A0A7S1WNY5-F1
#
_entry.id   AF-A0A7S1WNY5-F1
#
_cell.length_a   1.000
_cell.length_b   1.000
_cell.length_c   1.000
_cell.angle_alpha   90.00
_cell.angle_beta   90.00
_cell.angle_gamma   90.00
#
_symmetry.space_group_name_H-M   'P 1'
#
loop_
_entity.id
_entity.type
_entity.pdbx_description
1 polymer ?
#
loop_
_entity_poly.entity_id
_entity_poly.type
_entity_poly.pdbx_seq_one_letter_code
_entity_poly.pdbx_strand_id
1 'polypeptide(L)'
;QVEPAVRHLLASGTVQLAAQVLSLAGSTDEQGTAVALWFLAELAEGAPTERGLRVREGYAEVAVAGLATRAISAYPKSRTVLREAQRVLRAAGAAAAEPRTP
;
A
#
# COMPACT_ATOMS: atom_id res chain seq x y z
N GLN A 1 3.23 -5.39 21.67
CA GLN A 1 2.82 -3.99 21.93
C GLN A 1 3.13 -3.20 20.67
N VAL A 2 2.19 -2.42 20.14
CA VAL A 2 2.48 -1.56 18.98
C VAL A 2 3.29 -0.37 19.45
N GLU A 3 4.42 -0.17 18.78
CA GLU A 3 5.34 0.92 19.00
C GLU A 3 4.59 2.28 18.90
N PRO A 4 4.82 3.23 19.82
CA PRO A 4 4.18 4.55 19.82
C PRO A 4 4.26 5.29 18.47
N ALA A 5 5.31 5.01 17.69
CA ALA A 5 5.55 5.57 16.36
C ALA A 5 4.41 5.27 15.37
N VAL A 6 3.96 4.02 15.24
CA VAL A 6 2.87 3.65 14.31
C VAL A 6 1.58 4.39 14.66
N ARG A 7 1.35 4.60 15.96
CA ARG A 7 0.18 5.34 16.46
C ARG A 7 0.20 6.80 16.03
N HIS A 8 1.37 7.43 16.07
CA HIS A 8 1.56 8.81 15.63
C HIS A 8 1.41 8.94 14.11
N LEU A 9 1.99 8.01 13.35
CA LEU A 9 1.93 8.01 11.88
C LEU A 9 0.50 7.91 11.33
N LEU A 10 -0.37 7.14 11.97
CA LEU A 10 -1.77 7.05 11.57
C LEU A 10 -2.56 8.33 11.88
N ALA A 11 -2.23 9.02 12.98
CA ALA A 11 -2.88 10.28 13.35
C ALA A 11 -2.38 11.49 12.53
N SER A 12 -1.17 11.43 11.98
CA SER A 12 -0.54 12.54 11.26
C SER A 12 -0.86 12.62 9.77
N GLY A 13 -1.73 11.74 9.25
CA GLY A 13 -2.07 11.72 7.82
C GLY A 13 -1.03 11.04 6.92
N THR A 14 -0.19 10.17 7.48
CA THR A 14 0.91 9.54 6.73
C THR A 14 0.43 8.59 5.64
N VAL A 15 -0.78 8.02 5.78
CA VAL A 15 -1.41 7.21 4.72
C VAL A 15 -1.69 8.06 3.49
N GLN A 16 -2.22 9.27 3.68
CA GLN A 16 -2.50 10.23 2.61
C GLN A 16 -1.19 10.68 1.94
N LEU A 17 -0.14 10.96 2.72
CA LEU A 17 1.18 11.31 2.18
C LEU A 17 1.76 10.17 1.33
N ALA A 18 1.75 8.93 1.82
CA ALA A 18 2.26 7.78 1.08
C ALA A 18 1.45 7.49 -0.20
N ALA A 19 0.13 7.67 -0.15
CA ALA A 19 -0.72 7.56 -1.34
C ALA A 19 -0.44 8.68 -2.36
N GLN A 20 -0.18 9.91 -1.91
CA GLN A 20 0.24 11.01 -2.78
C GLN A 20 1.59 10.72 -3.42
N VAL A 21 2.59 10.25 -2.67
CA VAL A 21 3.90 9.85 -3.20
C VAL A 21 3.72 8.75 -4.24
N LEU A 22 2.91 7.73 -3.97
CA LEU A 22 2.61 6.67 -4.93
C LEU A 22 1.95 7.21 -6.21
N SER A 23 1.04 8.17 -6.08
CA SER A 23 0.39 8.82 -7.23
C SER A 23 1.33 9.73 -8.03
N LEU A 24 2.31 10.36 -7.38
CA LEU A 24 3.28 11.28 -7.99
C LEU A 24 4.46 10.54 -8.62
N ALA A 25 5.03 9.57 -7.92
CA ALA A 25 6.14 8.74 -8.41
C ALA A 25 5.70 7.96 -9.67
N GLY A 26 4.49 7.39 -9.62
CA GLY A 26 3.76 6.89 -10.79
C GLY A 26 4.62 6.04 -11.71
N SER A 27 4.41 6.16 -13.03
CA SER A 27 5.14 5.40 -14.07
C SER A 27 6.55 5.91 -14.37
N THR A 28 7.02 6.96 -13.68
CA THR A 28 8.29 7.63 -13.98
C THR A 28 9.40 7.32 -12.97
N ASP A 29 9.06 6.86 -11.77
CA ASP A 29 10.02 6.50 -10.72
C ASP A 29 9.67 5.15 -10.07
N GLU A 30 10.36 4.09 -10.52
CA GLU A 30 10.15 2.73 -10.04
C GLU A 30 10.55 2.56 -8.57
N GLN A 31 11.66 3.21 -8.16
CA GLN A 31 12.16 3.08 -6.79
C GLN A 31 11.26 3.84 -5.81
N GLY A 32 10.87 5.06 -6.15
CA GLY A 32 9.90 5.83 -5.37
C GLY A 32 8.57 5.09 -5.22
N THR A 33 8.08 4.49 -6.31
CA THR A 33 6.88 3.63 -6.30
C THR A 33 7.04 2.43 -5.37
N ALA A 34 8.16 1.71 -5.45
CA ALA A 34 8.42 0.55 -4.60
C ALA A 34 8.50 0.92 -3.10
N VAL A 35 9.15 2.04 -2.77
CA VAL A 35 9.26 2.52 -1.38
C VAL A 35 7.89 2.93 -0.82
N ALA A 36 7.07 3.64 -1.61
CA ALA A 36 5.74 4.03 -1.19
C ALA A 36 4.84 2.81 -0.93
N LEU A 37 4.89 1.80 -1.81
CA LEU A 37 4.16 0.54 -1.63
C LEU A 37 4.64 -0.25 -0.42
N TRP A 38 5.96 -0.36 -0.23
CA TRP A 38 6.55 -1.01 0.95
C TRP A 38 6.07 -0.34 2.23
N PHE A 39 6.17 0.98 2.32
CA PHE A 39 5.78 1.72 3.52
C PHE A 39 4.29 1.54 3.85
N LEU A 40 3.43 1.58 2.83
CA LEU A 40 2.01 1.25 3.01
C LEU A 40 1.87 -0.16 3.57
N ALA A 41 2.46 -1.18 2.94
CA ALA A 41 2.40 -2.56 3.42
C ALA A 41 2.86 -2.71 4.88
N GLU A 42 3.96 -2.08 5.29
CA GLU A 42 4.46 -2.09 6.67
C GLU A 42 3.46 -1.45 7.65
N LEU A 43 2.82 -0.33 7.27
CA LEU A 43 1.79 0.30 8.10
C LEU A 43 0.61 -0.64 8.36
N ALA A 44 0.21 -1.43 7.36
CA ALA A 44 -0.88 -2.39 7.51
C ALA A 44 -0.47 -3.60 8.35
N GLU A 45 0.72 -4.14 8.14
CA GLU A 45 1.23 -5.30 8.89
C GLU A 45 1.57 -4.95 10.35
N GLY A 46 1.98 -3.71 10.62
CA GLY A 46 2.26 -3.20 11.97
C GLY A 46 1.04 -2.82 12.82
N ALA A 47 -0.19 -2.86 12.26
CA ALA A 47 -1.41 -2.45 12.94
C ALA A 47 -2.26 -3.65 13.44
N PRO A 48 -2.49 -3.82 14.76
CA PRO A 48 -3.27 -4.92 15.32
C PRO A 48 -4.77 -4.77 15.03
N THR A 49 -5.50 -5.89 15.09
CA THR A 49 -6.83 -6.17 14.53
C THR A 49 -7.91 -5.07 14.63
N GLU A 50 -8.12 -4.44 15.80
CA GLU A 50 -9.11 -3.34 15.92
C GLU A 50 -8.65 -2.02 15.27
N ARG A 51 -7.34 -1.84 15.09
CA ARG A 51 -6.72 -0.65 14.50
C ARG A 51 -6.33 -0.84 13.05
N GLY A 52 -6.18 -2.09 12.61
CA GLY A 52 -6.15 -2.46 11.19
C GLY A 52 -7.40 -1.98 10.45
N LEU A 53 -8.54 -1.81 11.15
CA LEU A 53 -9.74 -1.16 10.61
C LEU A 53 -9.48 0.29 10.18
N ARG A 54 -8.82 1.12 11.01
CA ARG A 54 -8.51 2.51 10.66
C ARG A 54 -7.52 2.63 9.50
N VAL A 55 -6.56 1.71 9.41
CA VAL A 55 -5.65 1.64 8.26
C VAL A 55 -6.42 1.31 6.99
N ARG A 56 -7.35 0.34 7.06
CA ARG A 56 -8.22 -0.05 5.95
C ARG A 56 -9.19 1.06 5.53
N GLU A 57 -9.77 1.78 6.49
CA GLU A 57 -10.60 2.97 6.24
C GLU A 57 -9.78 4.04 5.50
N GLY A 58 -8.59 4.38 6.00
CA GLY A 58 -7.69 5.31 5.33
C GLY A 58 -7.27 4.83 3.94
N TYR A 59 -7.10 3.53 3.73
CA TYR A 59 -6.80 2.95 2.41
C TYR A 59 -7.95 3.08 1.43
N ALA A 60 -9.18 2.89 1.91
CA ALA A 60 -10.40 3.05 1.11
C ALA A 60 -10.58 4.52 0.71
N GLU A 61 -10.41 5.45 1.65
CA GLU A 61 -10.53 6.90 1.41
C GLU A 61 -9.62 7.40 0.29
N VAL A 62 -8.39 6.91 0.21
CA VAL A 62 -7.41 7.33 -0.82
C VAL A 62 -7.23 6.33 -1.95
N ALA A 63 -8.14 5.36 -2.08
CA ALA A 63 -8.16 4.36 -3.16
C ALA A 63 -6.82 3.63 -3.36
N VAL A 64 -6.14 3.26 -2.26
CA VAL A 64 -4.80 2.64 -2.27
C VAL A 64 -4.76 1.37 -3.14
N ALA A 65 -5.83 0.56 -3.13
CA ALA A 65 -5.91 -0.63 -3.98
C ALA A 65 -5.80 -0.29 -5.48
N GLY A 66 -6.49 0.77 -5.93
CA GLY A 66 -6.41 1.24 -7.32
C GLY A 66 -5.05 1.84 -7.67
N LEU A 67 -4.34 2.44 -6.71
CA LEU A 67 -2.96 2.88 -6.89
C LEU A 67 -1.99 1.69 -7.02
N ALA A 68 -2.14 0.67 -6.17
CA ALA A 68 -1.33 -0.55 -6.23
C ALA A 68 -1.54 -1.32 -7.56
N THR A 69 -2.78 -1.46 -8.03
CA THR A 69 -3.05 -2.08 -9.35
C THR A 69 -2.41 -1.28 -10.48
N ARG A 70 -2.51 0.06 -10.46
CA ARG A 70 -1.86 0.91 -11.46
C ARG A 70 -0.33 0.77 -11.46
N ALA A 71 0.29 0.66 -10.28
CA ALA A 71 1.73 0.43 -10.17
C ALA A 71 2.16 -0.90 -10.82
N ILE A 72 1.38 -1.98 -10.62
CA ILE A 72 1.62 -3.27 -11.29
C ILE A 72 1.58 -3.12 -12.81
N SER A 73 0.57 -2.41 -13.34
CA SER A 73 0.44 -2.18 -14.78
C SER A 73 1.56 -1.30 -15.35
N ALA A 74 2.04 -0.33 -14.59
CA ALA A 74 3.13 0.56 -15.00
C ALA A 74 4.50 -0.16 -15.02
N TYR A 75 4.72 -1.12 -14.11
CA TYR A 75 6.00 -1.81 -13.95
C TYR A 75 5.87 -3.34 -14.02
N PRO A 76 5.44 -3.91 -15.16
CA PRO A 76 5.13 -5.34 -15.28
C PRO A 76 6.36 -6.26 -15.10
N LYS A 77 7.58 -5.73 -15.24
CA LYS A 77 8.83 -6.49 -15.07
C LYS A 77 9.44 -6.36 -13.67
N SER A 78 8.93 -5.44 -12.85
CA SER A 78 9.49 -5.17 -11.52
C SER A 78 8.94 -6.14 -10.49
N ARG A 79 9.80 -7.08 -10.06
CA ARG A 79 9.45 -8.03 -8.99
C ARG A 79 9.20 -7.33 -7.66
N THR A 80 9.92 -6.23 -7.39
CA THR A 80 9.78 -5.46 -6.16
C THR A 80 8.42 -4.76 -6.12
N VAL A 81 8.06 -4.01 -7.17
CA VAL A 81 6.75 -3.33 -7.26
C VAL A 81 5.62 -4.36 -7.15
N LEU A 82 5.73 -5.49 -7.86
CA LEU A 82 4.72 -6.55 -7.80
C LEU A 82 4.54 -7.09 -6.37
N ARG A 83 5.64 -7.41 -5.68
CA ARG A 83 5.60 -7.96 -4.31
C ARG A 83 4.94 -6.99 -3.34
N GLU A 84 5.35 -5.73 -3.34
CA GLU A 84 4.83 -4.73 -2.40
C GLU A 84 3.38 -4.36 -2.74
N ALA A 85 3.04 -4.19 -4.01
CA ALA A 85 1.65 -3.94 -4.43
C ALA A 85 0.71 -5.07 -4.01
N GLN A 86 1.13 -6.33 -4.10
CA GLN A 86 0.34 -7.46 -3.62
C GLN A 86 0.16 -7.46 -2.09
N ARG A 87 1.16 -7.05 -1.31
CA ARG A 87 1.02 -6.88 0.15
C ARG A 87 -0.04 -5.82 0.46
N VAL A 88 0.04 -4.69 -0.24
CA VAL A 88 -0.94 -3.58 -0.11
C VAL A 88 -2.36 -4.01 -0.49
N LEU A 89 -2.53 -4.76 -1.59
CA LEU A 89 -3.85 -5.27 -2.00
C LEU A 89 -4.46 -6.21 -0.95
N ARG A 90 -3.66 -7.14 -0.40
CA ARG A 90 -4.09 -8.00 0.71
C ARG A 90 -4.49 -7.18 1.94
N ALA A 91 -3.69 -6.18 2.30
CA ALA A 91 -3.99 -5.28 3.41
C ALA A 91 -5.30 -4.50 3.22
N ALA A 92 -5.56 -4.05 2.00
CA ALA A 92 -6.79 -3.34 1.61
C ALA A 92 -8.04 -4.24 1.57
N GLY A 93 -7.90 -5.57 1.74
CA GLY A 93 -9.01 -6.50 1.59
C GLY A 93 -9.45 -6.69 0.13
N ALA A 94 -8.68 -6.17 -0.84
CA ALA A 94 -8.83 -6.51 -2.23
C ALA A 94 -8.27 -7.93 -2.38
N ALA A 95 -9.16 -8.92 -2.45
CA ALA A 95 -8.75 -10.30 -2.74
C ALA A 95 -7.81 -10.26 -3.95
N ALA A 96 -6.58 -10.70 -3.77
CA ALA A 96 -5.67 -10.92 -4.88
C ALA A 96 -6.39 -11.94 -5.77
N ALA A 97 -7.00 -11.47 -6.86
CA ALA A 97 -7.42 -12.35 -7.93
C ALA A 97 -6.12 -12.97 -8.44
N GLU A 98 -5.81 -14.17 -7.94
CA GLU A 98 -4.72 -14.96 -8.49
C GLU A 98 -4.94 -15.01 -10.01
N PRO A 99 -3.90 -14.74 -10.82
CA PRO A 99 -3.97 -15.09 -12.21
C PRO A 99 -4.08 -16.61 -12.28
N ARG A 100 -5.31 -17.11 -12.42
CA ARG A 100 -5.55 -18.47 -12.88
C ARG A 100 -5.00 -18.53 -14.31
N THR A 101 -3.79 -19.03 -14.45
CA THR A 101 -3.29 -19.52 -15.73
C THR A 101 -4.26 -20.59 -16.24
N PRO A 102 -4.65 -20.55 -17.53
CA PRO A 102 -5.56 -21.50 -18.14
C PRO A 102 -4.99 -22.93 -18.18
#